data_AF-A0AAD6HA20-F1
#
_entry.id   AF-A0AAD6HA20-F1
#
_cell.length_a   1.000
_cell.length_b   1.000
_cell.length_c   1.000
_cell.angle_alpha   90.00
_cell.angle_beta   90.00
_cell.angle_gamma   90.00
#
_symmetry.space_group_name_H-M   'P 1'
#
loop_
_entity.id
_entity.type
_entity.pdbx_description
1 polymer ?
#
loop_
_entity_poly.entity_id
_entity_poly.type
_entity_poly.pdbx_seq_one_letter_code
_entity_poly.pdbx_strand_id
1 'polypeptide(L)'
;MTAKDEISGGVSKRDSLEDDSTVQDVSKAEITEHAPSQLLRRLDNRQIQIMAVGGSVGTALFVSIGGGLAKSGPLCLLLGYSIYSIILACVNNGLAEMTVMYPVPDGFIRLAGQWVDDAFGFMAGWNFFL
;
A
#
# COMPACT_ATOMS: atom_id res chain seq x y z
N MET A 1 -54.35 45.48 30.57
CA MET A 1 -53.59 45.21 29.33
C MET A 1 -53.39 43.71 29.27
N THR A 2 -54.01 43.05 28.27
CA THR A 2 -53.82 41.65 27.83
C THR A 2 -53.97 40.55 28.89
N ALA A 3 -55.15 39.94 29.11
CA ALA A 3 -55.92 39.07 28.21
C ALA A 3 -55.15 37.79 27.81
N LYS A 4 -55.67 36.68 28.35
CA LYS A 4 -55.84 35.38 27.69
C LYS A 4 -54.57 34.56 27.46
N ASP A 5 -54.42 33.49 28.22
CA ASP A 5 -54.84 32.13 27.82
C ASP A 5 -53.73 31.50 26.96
N GLU A 6 -53.35 30.24 27.03
CA GLU A 6 -53.52 29.09 27.91
C GLU A 6 -52.79 27.97 27.11
N ILE A 7 -52.39 26.89 27.77
CA ILE A 7 -52.14 25.58 27.15
C ILE A 7 -50.87 25.39 26.30
N SER A 8 -49.89 24.77 26.97
CA SER A 8 -49.08 23.67 26.45
C SER A 8 -49.85 22.74 25.49
N GLY A 9 -49.49 22.72 24.20
CA GLY A 9 -49.85 21.63 23.29
C GLY A 9 -49.73 21.96 21.81
N GLY A 10 -48.94 21.18 21.07
CA GLY A 10 -48.85 21.19 19.59
C GLY A 10 -47.53 21.80 19.09
N VAL A 11 -46.50 21.01 18.81
CA VAL A 11 -46.30 20.22 17.58
C VAL A 11 -46.48 21.05 16.31
N SER A 12 -45.41 21.02 15.50
CA SER A 12 -45.36 21.30 14.05
C SER A 12 -44.91 22.70 13.65
N LYS A 13 -43.66 22.73 13.13
CA LYS A 13 -43.35 22.93 11.70
C LYS A 13 -42.29 24.01 11.48
N ARG A 14 -41.20 23.59 10.80
CA ARG A 14 -40.13 24.37 10.14
C ARG A 14 -38.89 24.56 11.03
N ASP A 15 -37.74 23.93 10.80
CA ASP A 15 -37.20 23.35 9.56
C ASP A 15 -36.40 22.08 9.86
N SER A 16 -36.94 20.95 9.42
CA SER A 16 -36.16 19.81 8.96
C SER A 16 -36.25 19.86 7.44
N LEU A 17 -35.15 20.16 6.75
CA LEU A 17 -34.85 19.70 5.41
C LEU A 17 -33.31 19.62 5.30
N GLU A 18 -32.83 18.37 5.20
CA GLU A 18 -31.77 17.90 4.30
C GLU A 18 -30.44 18.68 4.34
N ASP A 19 -29.35 18.08 4.83
CA ASP A 19 -28.48 17.29 3.96
C ASP A 19 -27.61 16.30 4.78
N ASP A 20 -28.23 15.20 5.23
CA ASP A 20 -27.54 13.96 5.58
C ASP A 20 -27.37 13.15 4.27
N SER A 21 -26.43 13.54 3.40
CA SER A 21 -26.22 12.93 2.08
C SER A 21 -24.99 12.04 1.95
N THR A 22 -24.31 11.65 3.02
CA THR A 22 -23.19 10.67 2.90
C THR A 22 -23.59 9.21 3.16
N VAL A 23 -24.87 8.91 3.37
CA VAL A 23 -25.40 7.54 3.56
C VAL A 23 -26.16 7.02 2.31
N GLN A 24 -25.95 7.63 1.14
CA GLN A 24 -26.53 7.18 -0.14
C GLN A 24 -25.49 6.94 -1.25
N ASP A 25 -24.50 6.07 -0.98
CA ASP A 25 -23.83 5.34 -2.08
C ASP A 25 -23.82 3.82 -1.85
N VAL A 26 -24.85 3.34 -1.13
CA VAL A 26 -25.07 1.92 -0.86
C VAL A 26 -26.36 1.46 -1.52
N SER A 27 -26.51 1.65 -2.84
CA SER A 27 -27.35 0.80 -3.71
C SER A 27 -27.44 1.32 -5.14
N LYS A 28 -26.45 0.96 -5.98
CA LYS A 28 -26.69 0.50 -7.36
C LYS A 28 -25.45 -0.25 -7.87
N ALA A 29 -25.04 -1.30 -7.14
CA ALA A 29 -24.17 -2.31 -7.73
C ALA A 29 -25.07 -3.28 -8.51
N GLU A 30 -25.41 -2.90 -9.73
CA GLU A 30 -25.99 -3.80 -10.71
C GLU A 30 -24.99 -4.93 -10.95
N ILE A 31 -25.41 -6.16 -10.64
CA ILE A 31 -24.61 -7.38 -10.76
C ILE A 31 -24.34 -7.60 -12.25
N THR A 32 -23.21 -7.08 -12.73
CA THR A 32 -22.58 -7.54 -13.97
C THR A 32 -21.56 -8.60 -13.60
N GLU A 33 -21.81 -9.83 -14.02
CA GLU A 33 -20.88 -10.95 -13.96
C GLU A 33 -19.56 -10.62 -14.70
N HIS A 34 -18.61 -10.04 -13.97
CA HIS A 34 -17.18 -10.26 -14.15
C HIS A 34 -16.51 -9.86 -12.84
N ALA A 35 -16.38 -10.82 -11.92
CA ALA A 35 -15.68 -10.61 -10.65
C ALA A 35 -14.18 -10.90 -10.83
N PRO A 36 -13.33 -9.85 -10.78
CA PRO A 36 -12.07 -9.92 -10.07
C PRO A 36 -12.20 -9.04 -8.81
N SER A 37 -12.37 -9.70 -7.67
CA SER A 37 -12.08 -9.19 -6.32
C SER A 37 -12.34 -7.70 -6.04
N GLN A 38 -13.49 -7.38 -5.45
CA GLN A 38 -13.73 -6.10 -4.78
C GLN A 38 -12.88 -6.01 -3.49
N LEU A 39 -11.56 -5.83 -3.61
CA LEU A 39 -10.76 -5.33 -2.49
C LEU A 39 -11.06 -3.83 -2.34
N LEU A 40 -11.53 -3.44 -1.16
CA LEU A 40 -11.66 -2.04 -0.80
C LEU A 40 -10.26 -1.42 -0.79
N ARG A 41 -9.97 -0.57 -1.78
CA ARG A 41 -8.72 0.18 -1.88
C ARG A 41 -8.72 1.30 -0.82
N ARG A 42 -8.49 0.92 0.44
CA ARG A 42 -8.50 1.80 1.62
C ARG A 42 -7.20 1.74 2.44
N LEU A 43 -6.09 1.35 1.81
CA LEU A 43 -4.80 1.31 2.49
C LEU A 43 -4.19 2.71 2.51
N ASP A 44 -4.01 3.24 3.71
CA ASP A 44 -3.43 4.56 3.93
C ASP A 44 -1.93 4.56 3.58
N ASN A 45 -1.40 5.70 3.16
CA ASN A 45 0.01 5.83 2.78
C ASN A 45 0.96 5.43 3.92
N ARG A 46 0.58 5.67 5.18
CA ARG A 46 1.34 5.22 6.36
C ARG A 46 1.40 3.70 6.47
N GLN A 47 0.31 3.00 6.15
CA GLN A 47 0.26 1.53 6.21
C GLN A 47 1.17 0.92 5.15
N ILE A 48 1.19 1.49 3.95
CA ILE A 48 2.09 1.07 2.86
C ILE A 48 3.56 1.21 3.29
N GLN A 49 3.92 2.33 3.93
CA GLN A 49 5.28 2.54 4.42
C GLN A 49 5.68 1.55 5.52
N ILE A 50 4.77 1.24 6.46
CA ILE A 50 5.03 0.24 7.50
C ILE A 50 5.26 -1.14 6.88
N MET A 51 4.49 -1.52 5.85
CA MET A 51 4.71 -2.77 5.12
C MET A 51 6.08 -2.79 4.41
N ALA A 52 6.46 -1.69 3.78
CA ALA A 52 7.76 -1.58 3.09
C ALA A 52 8.94 -1.72 4.08
N VAL A 53 8.87 -1.07 5.24
CA VAL A 53 9.90 -1.18 6.29
C VAL A 53 9.88 -2.57 6.92
N GLY A 54 8.70 -3.13 7.18
CA GLY A 54 8.55 -4.47 7.76
C GLY A 54 9.06 -5.60 6.87
N GLY A 55 8.93 -5.47 5.54
CA GLY A 55 9.44 -6.45 4.59
C GLY A 55 10.95 -6.36 4.35
N SER A 56 11.53 -5.15 4.43
CA SER A 56 12.96 -4.93 4.18
C SER A 56 13.86 -5.19 5.39
N VAL A 57 13.34 -5.02 6.61
CA VAL A 57 14.09 -5.25 7.85
C VAL A 57 13.85 -6.69 8.34
N GLY A 58 14.75 -7.60 7.94
CA GLY A 58 14.69 -9.02 8.31
C GLY A 58 15.79 -9.49 9.28
N THR A 59 15.69 -10.75 9.71
CA THR A 59 16.69 -11.40 10.59
C THR A 59 18.07 -11.50 9.94
N ALA A 60 18.15 -11.54 8.61
CA ALA A 60 19.39 -11.59 7.85
C ALA A 60 20.34 -10.42 8.18
N LEU A 61 19.80 -9.24 8.49
CA LEU A 61 20.59 -8.09 8.90
C LEU A 61 21.30 -8.35 10.23
N PHE A 62 20.62 -8.94 11.21
CA PHE A 62 21.22 -9.27 12.49
C PHE A 62 22.28 -10.37 12.39
N VAL A 63 22.02 -11.40 11.57
CA VAL A 63 22.98 -12.50 11.35
C VAL A 63 24.24 -12.02 10.62
N SER A 64 24.07 -11.18 9.60
CA SER A 64 25.21 -10.63 8.83
C SER A 64 26.05 -9.65 9.64
N ILE A 65 25.43 -8.78 10.45
CA ILE A 65 26.16 -7.85 11.33
C ILE A 65 26.97 -8.62 12.37
N GLY A 66 26.43 -9.68 12.98
CA GLY A 66 27.14 -10.46 13.99
C GLY A 66 28.44 -11.08 13.48
N GLY A 67 28.39 -11.72 12.30
CA GLY A 67 29.59 -12.29 11.66
C GLY A 67 30.54 -11.23 11.09
N GLY A 68 29.99 -10.19 10.47
CA GLY A 68 30.76 -9.11 9.84
C GLY A 68 31.51 -8.24 10.85
N LEU A 69 30.92 -7.98 12.02
CA LEU A 69 31.56 -7.18 13.07
C LEU A 69 32.74 -7.93 13.71
N ALA A 70 32.59 -9.24 13.93
CA ALA A 70 33.64 -10.09 14.51
C ALA A 70 34.88 -10.25 13.61
N LYS A 71 34.68 -10.27 12.28
CA LYS A 71 35.76 -10.51 11.31
C LYS A 71 36.39 -9.25 10.73
N SER A 72 35.60 -8.21 10.46
CA SER A 72 36.01 -7.08 9.60
C SER A 72 36.15 -5.75 10.36
N GLY A 73 35.77 -5.71 11.65
CA GLY A 73 35.72 -4.47 12.41
C GLY A 73 34.58 -3.54 11.98
N PRO A 74 34.23 -2.52 12.80
CA PRO A 74 33.05 -1.68 12.58
C PRO A 74 33.14 -0.78 11.34
N LEU A 75 34.36 -0.35 10.97
CA LEU A 75 34.55 0.60 9.88
C LEU A 75 34.33 -0.04 8.50
N CYS A 76 34.82 -1.26 8.27
CA CYS A 76 34.58 -1.97 7.00
C CYS A 76 33.11 -2.38 6.84
N LEU A 77 32.42 -2.73 7.92
CA LEU A 77 31.00 -3.06 7.89
C LEU A 77 30.16 -1.87 7.39
N LEU A 78 30.42 -0.66 7.90
CA LEU A 78 29.72 0.56 7.49
C LEU A 78 30.00 0.90 6.03
N LEU A 79 31.26 0.83 5.60
CA LEU A 79 31.64 1.10 4.21
C LEU A 79 30.99 0.10 3.24
N GLY A 80 31.02 -1.19 3.55
CA GLY A 80 30.38 -2.23 2.74
C GLY A 80 28.86 -2.01 2.62
N TYR A 81 28.20 -1.74 3.74
CA TYR A 81 26.75 -1.48 3.75
C TYR A 81 26.39 -0.20 2.98
N SER A 82 27.23 0.83 3.04
CA SER A 82 27.00 2.10 2.34
C SER A 82 27.13 1.94 0.83
N ILE A 83 28.16 1.25 0.36
CA ILE A 83 28.36 0.99 -1.09
C ILE A 83 27.20 0.14 -1.62
N TYR A 84 26.82 -0.91 -0.88
CA TYR A 84 25.70 -1.76 -1.26
C TYR A 84 24.38 -0.98 -1.33
N SER A 85 24.14 -0.09 -0.36
CA SER A 85 22.94 0.76 -0.34
C SER A 85 22.83 1.67 -1.56
N ILE A 86 23.95 2.19 -2.08
CA ILE A 86 23.96 3.03 -3.29
C ILE A 86 23.52 2.21 -4.51
N ILE A 87 24.06 1.00 -4.69
CA ILE A 87 23.70 0.12 -5.80
C ILE A 87 22.21 -0.25 -5.72
N LEU A 88 21.71 -0.59 -4.52
CA LEU A 88 20.30 -0.88 -4.28
C LEU A 88 19.40 0.31 -4.57
N ALA A 89 19.82 1.53 -4.22
CA ALA A 89 19.07 2.74 -4.53
C ALA A 89 18.93 2.95 -6.04
N CYS A 90 19.98 2.68 -6.84
CA CYS A 90 19.90 2.74 -8.29
C CYS A 90 18.91 1.72 -8.87
N VAL A 91 18.95 0.47 -8.38
CA VAL A 91 18.01 -0.58 -8.81
C VAL A 91 16.57 -0.23 -8.44
N ASN A 92 16.35 0.25 -7.21
CA ASN A 92 15.01 0.62 -6.75
C ASN A 92 14.46 1.83 -7.51
N ASN A 93 15.32 2.78 -7.92
CA ASN A 93 14.90 3.90 -8.77
C ASN A 93 14.41 3.41 -10.15
N GLY A 94 15.16 2.49 -10.79
CA GLY A 94 14.72 1.88 -12.05
C GLY A 94 13.42 1.09 -11.89
N LEU A 95 13.29 0.34 -10.80
CA LEU A 95 12.06 -0.40 -10.47
C LEU A 95 10.87 0.55 -10.25
N ALA A 96 11.10 1.70 -9.61
CA ALA A 96 10.05 2.69 -9.37
C ALA A 96 9.54 3.30 -10.69
N GLU A 97 10.44 3.65 -11.62
CA GLU A 97 10.05 4.13 -12.95
C GLU A 97 9.21 3.10 -13.71
N MET A 98 9.62 1.81 -13.69
CA MET A 98 8.86 0.74 -14.30
C MET A 98 7.47 0.54 -13.66
N THR A 99 7.38 0.66 -12.33
CA THR A 99 6.14 0.46 -11.56
C THR A 99 5.14 1.59 -11.77
N VAL A 100 5.60 2.83 -11.92
CA VAL A 100 4.73 3.99 -12.20
C VAL A 100 4.16 3.92 -13.62
N MET A 101 4.93 3.41 -14.58
CA MET A 101 4.48 3.24 -15.98
C MET A 101 3.45 2.13 -16.16
N TYR A 102 3.53 1.05 -15.36
CA TYR A 102 2.57 -0.06 -15.37
C TYR A 102 2.06 -0.38 -13.96
N PRO A 103 1.06 0.38 -13.44
CA PRO A 103 0.57 0.24 -12.08
C PRO A 103 -0.44 -0.91 -11.99
N VAL A 104 0.03 -2.15 -12.13
CA VAL A 104 -0.78 -3.36 -11.95
C VAL A 104 -0.34 -4.05 -10.66
N PRO A 105 -1.28 -4.53 -9.82
CA PRO A 105 -0.96 -5.15 -8.53
C PRO A 105 -0.28 -6.52 -8.71
N ASP A 106 0.99 -6.51 -9.10
CA ASP A 106 1.76 -7.68 -9.51
C ASP A 106 3.15 -7.72 -8.92
N GLY A 107 3.69 -8.93 -8.77
CA GLY A 107 5.06 -9.15 -8.32
C GLY A 107 6.11 -8.87 -9.39
N PHE A 108 7.37 -8.80 -8.97
CA PHE A 108 8.53 -8.54 -9.82
C PHE A 108 8.67 -9.52 -11.00
N ILE A 109 8.14 -10.74 -10.89
CA ILE A 109 8.15 -11.77 -11.96
C ILE A 109 7.37 -11.30 -13.19
N ARG A 110 6.22 -10.65 -13.00
CA ARG A 110 5.40 -10.10 -14.10
C ARG A 110 6.12 -8.94 -14.77
N LEU A 111 6.80 -8.10 -13.98
CA LEU A 111 7.59 -7.00 -14.50
C LEU A 111 8.76 -7.51 -15.37
N ALA A 112 9.42 -8.58 -14.94
CA ALA A 112 10.47 -9.25 -15.71
C ALA A 112 9.96 -9.82 -17.04
N GLY A 113 8.77 -10.44 -17.04
CA GLY A 113 8.11 -10.96 -18.24
C GLY A 113 7.70 -9.87 -19.23
N GLN A 114 7.22 -8.72 -18.73
CA GLN A 114 6.70 -7.64 -19.56
C GLN A 114 7.79 -6.72 -20.15
N TRP A 115 8.90 -6.51 -19.43
CA TRP A 115 9.94 -5.57 -19.84
C TRP A 115 11.16 -6.22 -20.49
N VAL A 116 11.47 -7.48 -20.18
CA VAL A 116 12.63 -8.19 -20.74
C VAL A 116 12.18 -9.23 -21.75
N ASP A 117 11.54 -10.30 -21.26
CA ASP A 117 10.98 -11.40 -22.08
C ASP A 117 10.19 -12.36 -21.17
N ASP A 118 9.16 -13.03 -21.72
CA ASP A 118 8.33 -13.98 -20.97
C ASP A 118 9.14 -15.20 -20.48
N ALA A 119 10.17 -15.64 -21.23
CA ALA A 119 11.07 -16.70 -20.80
C ALA A 119 11.95 -16.28 -19.61
N PHE A 120 12.33 -15.00 -19.54
CA PHE A 120 13.06 -14.44 -18.40
C PHE A 120 12.17 -14.35 -17.15
N GLY A 121 10.90 -13.99 -17.32
CA GLY A 121 9.88 -14.08 -16.27
C GLY A 121 9.75 -15.49 -15.70
N PHE A 122 9.64 -16.51 -16.56
CA PHE A 122 9.58 -17.92 -16.13
C PHE A 122 10.84 -18.36 -15.36
N MET A 123 12.03 -18.04 -15.87
CA MET A 123 13.30 -18.37 -15.22
C MET A 123 13.44 -17.69 -13.84
N ALA A 124 13.12 -16.39 -13.75
CA ALA A 124 13.18 -15.66 -12.48
C ALA A 124 12.18 -16.21 -11.45
N GLY A 125 10.99 -16.62 -11.89
CA GLY A 125 10.01 -17.31 -11.05
C GLY A 125 10.53 -18.64 -10.52
N TRP A 126 11.22 -19.42 -11.37
CA TRP A 126 11.84 -20.68 -10.95
C TRP A 126 13.01 -20.47 -9.97
N ASN A 127 13.84 -19.44 -10.18
CA ASN A 127 14.95 -19.11 -9.29
C ASN A 127 14.49 -18.66 -7.90
N PHE A 128 13.33 -18.02 -7.78
CA PHE A 128 12.78 -17.61 -6.48
C PHE A 128 12.04 -18.75 -5.75
N PHE A 129 11.57 -19.76 -6.49
CA PHE A 129 10.85 -20.90 -5.91
C PHE A 129 11.80 -21.93 -5.24
N LEU A 130 13.02 -22.07 -5.77
CA LEU A 130 14.05 -22.99 -5.27
C LEU A 130 14.83 -22.38 -4.10
#